data_AF-A0A9R0VHK7-F1
#
_entry.id   AF-A0A9R0VHK7-F1
#
_cell.length_a   1.000
_cell.length_b   1.000
_cell.length_c   1.000
_cell.angle_alpha   90.00
_cell.angle_beta   90.00
_cell.angle_gamma   90.00
#
_symmetry.space_group_name_H-M   'P 1'
#
loop_
_entity.id
_entity.type
_entity.pdbx_description
1 polymer ?
#
loop_
_entity_poly.entity_id
_entity_poly.type
_entity_poly.pdbx_seq_one_letter_code
_entity_poly.pdbx_strand_id
1 'polypeptide(L)'
;MGLAGEKFQLGTVGALSLSVVSSVSIVICNKALMSALGFIFATTLTSWHLLVTFCSLHVALCMKLFEHKPFDARTVMGFGVLNGISIGLLNLSLGFNSVGFYQMTKLAIIPCTVILETLFFRKKFSRYIQLSLSVLLFGVGVATVTDLQLNAMGSVLSLLAIVTTCIAQIMTNTIQKKFKVSSTQLLYQSCPYQALTLFIVGPFLDGFLTNKNVFAFAYTPQVLFFIVLSCLISVSVNFSTFLVIGKTSPVTYQVLGHLKTCLVLAFGYVLLHDPFSWRNILGILIAVVGMGLYSYFCTREAPKPTEASPQVTQGEGRRIRPFDRRLLERRREWSCCNHRRASEGPHVELQVRAGMNAAAPTSEGAHVELQALAGMNAASDLGSWYYIHNYSV
;
A
#
# COMPACT_ATOMS: atom_id res chain seq x y z
N MET A 1 -29.87 17.78 -9.58
CA MET A 1 -29.11 16.50 -9.74
C MET A 1 -27.58 16.69 -9.81
N GLY A 2 -26.99 17.84 -9.41
CA GLY A 2 -25.54 18.09 -9.46
C GLY A 2 -24.75 17.80 -8.17
N LEU A 3 -25.35 18.01 -6.99
CA LEU A 3 -24.61 18.02 -5.72
C LEU A 3 -24.04 16.66 -5.26
N ALA A 4 -24.67 15.52 -5.59
CA ALA A 4 -24.17 14.21 -5.15
C ALA A 4 -23.00 13.71 -6.02
N GLY A 5 -23.05 13.99 -7.32
CA GLY A 5 -21.96 13.72 -8.26
C GLY A 5 -20.76 14.64 -8.03
N GLU A 6 -21.00 15.93 -7.80
CA GLU A 6 -19.93 16.89 -7.47
C GLU A 6 -19.25 16.58 -6.14
N LYS A 7 -19.99 16.22 -5.08
CA LYS A 7 -19.40 15.82 -3.80
C LYS A 7 -18.53 14.56 -3.92
N PHE A 8 -18.93 13.61 -4.77
CA PHE A 8 -18.14 12.39 -5.01
C PHE A 8 -16.85 12.67 -5.82
N GLN A 9 -16.94 13.53 -6.83
CA GLN A 9 -15.78 13.96 -7.62
C GLN A 9 -14.81 14.79 -6.78
N LEU A 10 -15.32 15.75 -6.00
CA LEU A 10 -14.52 16.58 -5.10
C LEU A 10 -13.79 15.74 -4.05
N GLY A 11 -14.45 14.71 -3.49
CA GLY A 11 -13.82 13.79 -2.55
C GLY A 11 -12.73 12.91 -3.16
N THR A 12 -12.83 12.59 -4.45
CA THR A 12 -11.82 11.78 -5.16
C THR A 12 -10.61 12.64 -5.54
N VAL A 13 -10.85 13.86 -6.05
CA VAL A 13 -9.80 14.84 -6.33
C VAL A 13 -9.07 15.21 -5.04
N GLY A 14 -9.79 15.48 -3.95
CA GLY A 14 -9.19 15.77 -2.64
C GLY A 14 -8.31 14.62 -2.12
N ALA A 15 -8.78 13.37 -2.25
CA ALA A 15 -8.00 12.20 -1.86
C ALA A 15 -6.72 12.04 -2.68
N LEU A 16 -6.79 12.29 -3.99
CA LEU A 16 -5.65 12.24 -4.89
C LEU A 16 -4.64 13.36 -4.60
N SER A 17 -5.11 14.60 -4.43
CA SER A 17 -4.25 15.73 -4.08
C SER A 17 -3.55 15.52 -2.75
N LEU A 18 -4.27 15.05 -1.72
CA LEU A 18 -3.68 14.68 -0.44
C LEU A 18 -2.62 13.59 -0.61
N SER A 19 -2.90 12.58 -1.45
CA SER A 19 -1.95 11.51 -1.72
C SER A 19 -0.68 12.03 -2.38
N VAL A 20 -0.77 12.87 -3.40
CA VAL A 20 0.40 13.45 -4.09
C VAL A 20 1.22 14.33 -3.13
N VAL A 21 0.57 15.27 -2.43
CA VAL A 21 1.27 16.21 -1.53
C VAL A 21 1.96 15.47 -0.38
N SER A 22 1.26 14.59 0.33
CA SER A 22 1.84 13.82 1.43
C SER A 22 3.01 12.95 0.98
N SER A 23 2.93 12.45 -0.24
CA SER A 23 3.96 11.61 -0.84
C SER A 23 5.23 12.36 -1.25
N VAL A 24 5.09 13.58 -1.78
CA VAL A 24 6.25 14.43 -2.05
C VAL A 24 6.91 14.82 -0.72
N SER A 25 6.11 15.22 0.28
CA SER A 25 6.62 15.60 1.60
C SER A 25 7.36 14.47 2.30
N ILE A 26 6.85 13.23 2.27
CA ILE A 26 7.53 12.10 2.91
C ILE A 26 8.85 11.77 2.21
N VAL A 27 8.91 11.88 0.88
CA VAL A 27 10.15 11.65 0.13
C VAL A 27 11.23 12.67 0.52
N ILE A 28 10.87 13.95 0.59
CA ILE A 28 11.81 15.00 0.99
C ILE A 28 12.27 14.80 2.44
N CYS A 29 11.35 14.46 3.34
CA CYS A 29 11.65 14.23 4.75
C CYS A 29 12.56 13.01 4.95
N ASN A 30 12.23 11.87 4.32
CA ASN A 30 13.06 10.67 4.35
C ASN A 30 14.44 10.94 3.75
N LYS A 31 14.52 11.80 2.72
CA LYS A 31 15.78 12.22 2.13
C LYS A 31 16.66 13.02 3.07
N ALA A 32 16.11 14.02 3.74
CA ALA A 32 16.84 14.75 4.76
C ALA A 32 17.34 13.80 5.87
N LEU A 33 16.49 12.85 6.28
CA LEU A 33 16.82 11.88 7.31
C LEU A 33 17.93 10.88 6.89
N MET A 34 17.85 10.33 5.69
CA MET A 34 18.79 9.31 5.21
C MET A 34 20.11 9.91 4.73
N SER A 35 20.08 10.99 3.93
CA SER A 35 21.29 11.61 3.38
C SER A 35 22.01 12.52 4.36
N ALA A 36 21.29 13.40 5.07
CA ALA A 36 21.95 14.40 5.92
C ALA A 36 22.24 13.88 7.33
N LEU A 37 21.43 12.95 7.83
CA LEU A 37 21.53 12.45 9.21
C LEU A 37 21.98 10.98 9.30
N GLY A 38 22.17 10.31 8.16
CA GLY A 38 22.77 8.97 8.10
C GLY A 38 21.90 7.83 8.63
N PHE A 39 20.58 8.05 8.78
CA PHE A 39 19.67 7.00 9.22
C PHE A 39 19.32 6.07 8.06
N ILE A 40 19.93 4.89 7.99
CA ILE A 40 19.85 3.96 6.85
C ILE A 40 18.84 2.81 7.02
N PHE A 41 18.04 2.82 8.09
CA PHE A 41 17.13 1.72 8.47
C PHE A 41 15.71 1.93 7.94
N ALA A 42 15.54 1.87 6.62
CA ALA A 42 14.28 2.25 5.95
C ALA A 42 13.10 1.32 6.26
N THR A 43 13.34 0.01 6.45
CA THR A 43 12.26 -0.94 6.75
C THR A 43 11.74 -0.73 8.16
N THR A 44 12.65 -0.49 9.11
CA THR A 44 12.31 -0.16 10.50
C THR A 44 11.59 1.18 10.60
N LEU A 45 12.01 2.19 9.82
CA LEU A 45 11.27 3.45 9.71
C LEU A 45 9.82 3.22 9.27
N THR A 46 9.63 2.34 8.29
CA THR A 46 8.30 1.99 7.78
C THR A 46 7.44 1.29 8.85
N SER A 47 8.04 0.48 9.72
CA SER A 47 7.33 -0.07 10.90
C SER A 47 6.83 1.04 11.83
N TRP A 48 7.67 2.04 12.12
CA TRP A 48 7.29 3.17 12.98
C TRP A 48 6.23 4.06 12.34
N HIS A 49 6.31 4.29 11.04
CA HIS A 49 5.27 4.96 10.24
C HIS A 49 3.90 4.29 10.41
N LEU A 50 3.85 2.96 10.30
CA LEU A 50 2.63 2.19 10.49
C LEU A 50 2.16 2.18 11.95
N LEU A 51 3.07 2.11 12.92
CA LEU A 51 2.74 2.17 14.34
C LEU A 51 2.11 3.52 14.71
N VAL A 52 2.74 4.63 14.29
CA VAL A 52 2.20 5.98 14.52
C VAL A 52 0.88 6.17 13.79
N THR A 53 0.74 5.63 12.57
CA THR A 53 -0.55 5.63 11.85
C THR A 53 -1.64 4.94 12.66
N PHE A 54 -1.35 3.77 13.25
CA PHE A 54 -2.29 3.08 14.13
C PHE A 54 -2.65 3.92 15.36
N CYS A 55 -1.66 4.49 16.05
CA CYS A 55 -1.89 5.34 17.23
C CYS A 55 -2.74 6.57 16.89
N SER A 56 -2.44 7.28 15.79
CA SER A 56 -3.20 8.44 15.35
C SER A 56 -4.65 8.07 14.98
N LEU A 57 -4.86 6.93 14.31
CA LEU A 57 -6.20 6.45 14.02
C LEU A 57 -6.95 6.00 15.28
N HIS A 58 -6.24 5.44 16.27
CA HIS A 58 -6.82 5.10 17.56
C HIS A 58 -7.31 6.36 18.31
N VAL A 59 -6.50 7.42 18.33
CA VAL A 59 -6.90 8.71 18.90
C VAL A 59 -8.11 9.30 18.14
N ALA A 60 -8.10 9.23 16.81
CA ALA A 60 -9.23 9.68 16.00
C ALA A 60 -10.52 8.87 16.25
N LEU A 61 -10.40 7.57 16.55
CA LEU A 61 -11.51 6.73 16.98
C LEU A 61 -12.04 7.16 18.35
N CYS A 62 -11.16 7.43 19.31
CA CYS A 62 -11.52 7.95 20.63
C CYS A 62 -12.25 9.30 20.52
N MET A 63 -11.87 10.14 19.56
CA MET A 63 -12.56 11.40 19.22
C MET A 63 -13.86 11.21 18.43
N LYS A 64 -14.30 9.96 18.20
CA LYS A 64 -15.50 9.59 17.42
C LYS A 64 -15.53 10.15 15.99
N LEU A 65 -14.37 10.34 15.36
CA LEU A 65 -14.27 10.79 13.97
C LEU A 65 -14.74 9.72 12.96
N PHE A 66 -14.80 8.45 13.36
CA PHE A 66 -15.35 7.36 12.57
C PHE A 66 -15.90 6.25 13.48
N GLU A 67 -16.90 5.50 12.99
CA GLU A 67 -17.43 4.32 13.70
C GLU A 67 -16.53 3.11 13.49
N HIS A 68 -16.36 2.25 14.50
CA HIS A 68 -15.70 0.96 14.33
C HIS A 68 -16.70 -0.11 13.89
N LYS A 69 -16.53 -0.66 12.69
CA LYS A 69 -17.32 -1.81 12.23
C LYS A 69 -16.48 -3.08 12.35
N PRO A 70 -16.71 -3.93 13.36
CA PRO A 70 -15.97 -5.17 13.50
C PRO A 70 -16.37 -6.12 12.36
N PHE A 71 -15.37 -6.71 11.70
CA PHE A 71 -15.55 -7.86 10.82
C PHE A 71 -14.45 -8.89 11.14
N ASP A 72 -14.58 -10.10 10.59
CA ASP A 72 -13.81 -11.28 11.01
C ASP A 72 -12.31 -11.01 11.23
N ALA A 73 -11.86 -11.12 12.49
CA ALA A 73 -10.51 -10.79 12.93
C ALA A 73 -9.44 -11.67 12.27
N ARG A 74 -9.77 -12.93 11.94
CA ARG A 74 -8.83 -13.82 11.22
C ARG A 74 -8.56 -13.31 9.80
N THR A 75 -9.60 -12.88 9.10
CA THR A 75 -9.47 -12.26 7.78
C THR A 75 -8.64 -10.98 7.84
N VAL A 76 -8.87 -10.12 8.83
CA VAL A 76 -8.10 -8.87 9.04
C VAL A 76 -6.63 -9.17 9.33
N MET A 77 -6.37 -10.11 10.23
CA MET A 77 -5.01 -10.49 10.60
C MET A 77 -4.24 -11.05 9.41
N GLY A 78 -4.83 -11.99 8.65
CA GLY A 78 -4.21 -12.54 7.45
C GLY A 78 -3.94 -11.48 6.38
N PHE A 79 -4.91 -10.58 6.16
CA PHE A 79 -4.74 -9.44 5.27
C PHE A 79 -3.63 -8.47 5.73
N GLY A 80 -3.59 -8.13 7.02
CA GLY A 80 -2.61 -7.24 7.59
C GLY A 80 -1.19 -7.80 7.54
N VAL A 81 -1.01 -9.09 7.83
CA VAL A 81 0.28 -9.78 7.70
C VAL A 81 0.73 -9.81 6.23
N LEU A 82 -0.16 -10.19 5.30
CA LEU A 82 0.16 -10.20 3.87
C LEU A 82 0.57 -8.82 3.36
N ASN A 83 -0.14 -7.78 3.76
CA ASN A 83 0.18 -6.41 3.37
C ASN A 83 1.52 -5.97 3.99
N GLY A 84 1.78 -6.32 5.25
CA GLY A 84 3.08 -6.07 5.89
C GLY A 84 4.24 -6.76 5.16
N ILE A 85 4.08 -8.03 4.79
CA ILE A 85 5.07 -8.78 4.01
C ILE A 85 5.31 -8.09 2.65
N SER A 86 4.24 -7.69 1.97
CA SER A 86 4.34 -6.98 0.69
C SER A 86 5.16 -5.70 0.79
N ILE A 87 4.91 -4.88 1.82
CA ILE A 87 5.66 -3.63 2.07
C ILE A 87 7.13 -3.95 2.36
N GLY A 88 7.40 -4.94 3.21
CA GLY A 88 8.76 -5.38 3.53
C GLY A 88 9.53 -5.87 2.30
N LEU A 89 8.90 -6.70 1.45
CA LEU A 89 9.51 -7.21 0.22
C LEU A 89 9.79 -6.09 -0.80
N LEU A 90 8.89 -5.11 -0.94
CA LEU A 90 9.12 -3.94 -1.79
C LEU A 90 10.29 -3.09 -1.28
N ASN A 91 10.36 -2.85 0.03
CA ASN A 91 11.48 -2.10 0.63
C ASN A 91 12.81 -2.84 0.47
N LEU A 92 12.79 -4.17 0.56
CA LEU A 92 13.97 -5.01 0.36
C LEU A 92 14.40 -5.07 -1.11
N SER A 93 13.44 -5.11 -2.05
CA SER A 93 13.69 -4.97 -3.48
C SER A 93 14.36 -3.64 -3.81
N LEU A 94 13.88 -2.54 -3.21
CA LEU A 94 14.53 -1.24 -3.32
C LEU A 94 15.92 -1.26 -2.69
N GLY A 95 16.10 -1.96 -1.56
CA GLY A 95 17.37 -2.10 -0.85
C GLY A 95 18.46 -2.86 -1.62
N PHE A 96 18.10 -3.88 -2.40
CA PHE A 96 19.05 -4.74 -3.11
C PHE A 96 19.23 -4.45 -4.60
N ASN A 97 18.32 -3.69 -5.21
CA ASN A 97 18.37 -3.41 -6.64
C ASN A 97 18.53 -1.92 -6.93
N SER A 98 19.00 -1.63 -8.14
CA SER A 98 18.94 -0.28 -8.68
C SER A 98 17.52 0.29 -8.66
N VAL A 99 17.44 1.60 -8.58
CA VAL A 99 16.17 2.34 -8.60
C VAL A 99 15.42 2.14 -9.91
N GLY A 100 16.13 2.07 -11.03
CA GLY A 100 15.54 1.71 -12.33
C GLY A 100 14.87 0.34 -12.29
N PHE A 101 15.51 -0.67 -11.69
CA PHE A 101 14.92 -1.99 -11.54
C PHE A 101 13.72 -2.02 -10.59
N TYR A 102 13.78 -1.26 -9.49
CA TYR A 102 12.63 -1.10 -8.58
C TYR A 102 11.43 -0.46 -9.30
N GLN A 103 11.66 0.53 -10.16
CA GLN A 103 10.61 1.15 -10.95
C GLN A 103 10.03 0.17 -11.98
N MET A 104 10.86 -0.64 -12.63
CA MET A 104 10.41 -1.74 -13.50
C MET A 104 9.59 -2.78 -12.72
N THR A 105 9.99 -3.10 -11.49
CA THR A 105 9.26 -3.98 -10.57
C THR A 105 7.87 -3.39 -10.28
N LYS A 106 7.78 -2.11 -9.91
CA LYS A 106 6.50 -1.42 -9.70
C LYS A 106 5.63 -1.38 -10.96
N LEU A 107 6.23 -1.18 -12.13
CA LEU A 107 5.51 -1.21 -13.41
C LEU A 107 4.92 -2.58 -13.70
N ALA A 108 5.64 -3.65 -13.41
CA ALA A 108 5.19 -5.02 -13.61
C ALA A 108 3.99 -5.41 -12.72
N ILE A 109 3.71 -4.66 -11.65
CA ILE A 109 2.51 -4.83 -10.81
C ILE A 109 1.24 -4.52 -11.62
N ILE A 110 1.25 -3.56 -12.56
CA ILE A 110 0.06 -3.24 -13.38
C ILE A 110 -0.41 -4.45 -14.20
N PRO A 111 0.40 -5.03 -15.11
CA PRO A 111 -0.05 -6.15 -15.92
C PRO A 111 -0.35 -7.38 -15.05
N CYS A 112 0.40 -7.60 -13.97
CA CYS A 112 0.10 -8.67 -13.02
C CYS A 112 -1.28 -8.48 -12.36
N THR A 113 -1.60 -7.27 -11.90
CA THR A 113 -2.91 -6.92 -11.32
C THR A 113 -4.04 -7.10 -12.34
N VAL A 114 -3.85 -6.68 -13.59
CA VAL A 114 -4.84 -6.87 -14.67
C VAL A 114 -5.10 -8.36 -14.90
N ILE A 115 -4.05 -9.17 -15.02
CA ILE A 115 -4.17 -10.62 -15.21
C ILE A 115 -4.90 -11.25 -14.03
N LEU A 116 -4.52 -10.91 -12.79
CA LEU A 116 -5.15 -11.46 -11.58
C LEU A 116 -6.61 -11.01 -11.43
N GLU A 117 -6.96 -9.75 -11.72
CA GLU A 117 -8.35 -9.30 -11.72
C GLU A 117 -9.18 -10.03 -12.80
N THR A 118 -8.60 -10.29 -13.97
CA THR A 118 -9.27 -11.06 -15.03
C THR A 118 -9.43 -12.53 -14.65
N LEU A 119 -8.44 -13.16 -14.01
CA LEU A 119 -8.51 -14.57 -13.60
C LEU A 119 -9.48 -14.78 -12.42
N PHE A 120 -9.36 -13.98 -11.36
CA PHE A 120 -10.16 -14.15 -10.13
C PHE A 120 -11.58 -13.59 -10.25
N PHE A 121 -11.77 -12.44 -10.90
CA PHE A 121 -13.07 -11.76 -10.96
C PHE A 121 -13.73 -11.85 -12.34
N ARG A 122 -13.09 -12.50 -13.33
CA ARG A 122 -13.57 -12.56 -14.74
C ARG A 122 -13.87 -11.20 -15.33
N LYS A 123 -13.19 -10.16 -14.84
CA LYS A 123 -13.34 -8.79 -15.30
C LYS A 123 -12.69 -8.67 -16.69
N LYS A 124 -13.48 -8.26 -17.69
CA LYS A 124 -12.98 -8.00 -19.04
C LYS A 124 -12.52 -6.54 -19.12
N PHE A 125 -11.24 -6.33 -19.36
CA PHE A 125 -10.71 -5.02 -19.73
C PHE A 125 -10.88 -4.81 -21.23
N SER A 126 -11.38 -3.64 -21.61
CA SER A 126 -11.47 -3.24 -23.01
C SER A 126 -10.09 -3.13 -23.66
N ARG A 127 -10.02 -3.38 -24.97
CA ARG A 127 -8.77 -3.25 -25.74
C ARG A 127 -8.18 -1.84 -25.64
N TYR A 128 -9.02 -0.82 -25.55
CA TYR A 128 -8.57 0.57 -25.41
C TYR A 128 -7.86 0.83 -24.07
N ILE A 129 -8.38 0.25 -22.97
CA ILE A 129 -7.72 0.31 -21.66
C ILE A 129 -6.38 -0.44 -21.71
N GLN A 130 -6.35 -1.63 -22.30
CA GLN A 130 -5.11 -2.40 -22.44
C GLN A 130 -4.04 -1.64 -23.24
N LEU A 131 -4.41 -1.06 -24.38
CA LEU A 131 -3.50 -0.23 -25.18
C LEU A 131 -2.99 0.99 -24.40
N SER A 132 -3.85 1.66 -23.65
CA SER A 132 -3.45 2.82 -22.82
C SER A 132 -2.45 2.42 -21.73
N LEU A 133 -2.67 1.28 -21.08
CA LEU A 133 -1.73 0.71 -20.12
C LEU A 133 -0.41 0.30 -20.79
N SER A 134 -0.44 -0.26 -22.00
CA SER A 134 0.78 -0.58 -22.75
C SER A 134 1.60 0.67 -23.08
N VAL A 135 0.96 1.77 -23.51
CA VAL A 135 1.62 3.05 -23.78
C VAL A 135 2.25 3.61 -22.49
N LEU A 136 1.52 3.55 -21.38
CA LEU A 136 2.01 3.95 -20.06
C LEU A 136 3.26 3.15 -19.66
N LEU A 137 3.16 1.82 -19.72
CA LEU A 137 4.26 0.91 -19.35
C LEU A 137 5.50 1.15 -20.22
N PHE A 138 5.30 1.37 -21.52
CA PHE A 138 6.38 1.70 -22.43
C PHE A 138 7.05 3.03 -22.08
N GLY A 139 6.26 4.10 -21.84
CA GLY A 139 6.79 5.41 -21.48
C GLY A 139 7.62 5.38 -20.20
N VAL A 140 7.10 4.78 -19.13
CA VAL A 140 7.86 4.67 -17.87
C VAL A 140 9.08 3.76 -18.07
N GLY A 141 8.95 2.63 -18.78
CA GLY A 141 10.10 1.77 -19.09
C GLY A 141 11.23 2.53 -19.81
N VAL A 142 10.91 3.33 -20.83
CA VAL A 142 11.89 4.18 -21.52
C VAL A 142 12.56 5.17 -20.57
N ALA A 143 11.79 5.76 -19.64
CA ALA A 143 12.33 6.71 -18.67
C ALA A 143 13.26 6.07 -17.61
N THR A 144 13.15 4.75 -17.37
CA THR A 144 13.82 4.07 -16.25
C THR A 144 14.94 3.12 -16.66
N VAL A 145 15.13 2.85 -17.96
CA VAL A 145 16.14 1.90 -18.49
C VAL A 145 17.58 2.42 -18.39
N THR A 146 17.83 3.60 -17.81
CA THR A 146 19.15 4.23 -17.83
C THR A 146 20.24 3.51 -17.03
N ASP A 147 19.91 2.72 -15.98
CA ASP A 147 20.89 1.89 -15.25
C ASP A 147 20.21 0.68 -14.57
N LEU A 148 20.18 -0.47 -15.26
CA LEU A 148 19.65 -1.72 -14.70
C LEU A 148 20.79 -2.52 -14.05
N GLN A 149 21.00 -2.34 -12.75
CA GLN A 149 21.83 -3.27 -11.97
C GLN A 149 20.94 -4.37 -11.39
N LEU A 150 21.15 -5.58 -11.90
CA LEU A 150 20.43 -6.78 -11.49
C LEU A 150 21.22 -7.50 -10.40
N ASN A 151 20.61 -7.60 -9.22
CA ASN A 151 21.05 -8.52 -8.20
C ASN A 151 20.17 -9.77 -8.25
N ALA A 152 20.75 -10.98 -8.28
CA ALA A 152 19.98 -12.22 -8.36
C ALA A 152 19.02 -12.37 -7.17
N MET A 153 19.50 -12.09 -5.96
CA MET A 153 18.67 -12.09 -4.75
C MET A 153 17.58 -11.02 -4.83
N GLY A 154 17.96 -9.79 -5.19
CA GLY A 154 17.01 -8.69 -5.38
C GLY A 154 15.94 -8.97 -6.44
N SER A 155 16.26 -9.75 -7.47
CA SER A 155 15.32 -10.14 -8.53
C SER A 155 14.28 -11.13 -8.03
N VAL A 156 14.67 -12.16 -7.28
CA VAL A 156 13.73 -13.11 -6.64
C VAL A 156 12.80 -12.38 -5.67
N LEU A 157 13.35 -11.48 -4.85
CA LEU A 157 12.58 -10.67 -3.93
C LEU A 157 11.58 -9.75 -4.65
N SER A 158 11.97 -9.22 -5.81
CA SER A 158 11.09 -8.36 -6.62
C SER A 158 9.93 -9.14 -7.24
N LEU A 159 10.15 -10.38 -7.69
CA LEU A 159 9.07 -11.25 -8.16
C LEU A 159 8.07 -11.56 -7.04
N LEU A 160 8.57 -11.89 -5.84
CA LEU A 160 7.72 -12.10 -4.66
C LEU A 160 6.98 -10.82 -4.27
N ALA A 161 7.65 -9.66 -4.32
CA ALA A 161 7.06 -8.36 -4.05
C ALA A 161 5.90 -8.07 -5.02
N ILE A 162 6.09 -8.29 -6.33
CA ILE A 162 5.04 -8.08 -7.35
C ILE A 162 3.80 -8.90 -7.02
N VAL A 163 3.95 -10.21 -6.79
CA VAL A 163 2.82 -11.11 -6.53
C VAL A 163 2.10 -10.73 -5.23
N THR A 164 2.86 -10.53 -4.15
CA THR A 164 2.28 -10.19 -2.84
C THR A 164 1.60 -8.82 -2.86
N THR A 165 2.16 -7.82 -3.54
CA THR A 165 1.55 -6.50 -3.71
C THR A 165 0.25 -6.57 -4.50
N CYS A 166 0.22 -7.31 -5.61
CA CYS A 166 -1.02 -7.47 -6.39
C CYS A 166 -2.13 -8.08 -5.54
N ILE A 167 -1.83 -9.16 -4.79
CA ILE A 167 -2.81 -9.82 -3.93
C ILE A 167 -3.27 -8.88 -2.82
N ALA A 168 -2.35 -8.18 -2.14
CA ALA A 168 -2.69 -7.24 -1.07
C ALA A 168 -3.59 -6.10 -1.56
N GLN A 169 -3.32 -5.53 -2.73
CA GLN A 169 -4.12 -4.46 -3.33
C GLN A 169 -5.51 -4.93 -3.75
N ILE A 170 -5.59 -6.09 -4.40
CA ILE A 170 -6.87 -6.71 -4.78
C ILE A 170 -7.70 -7.05 -3.53
N MET A 171 -7.07 -7.61 -2.50
CA MET A 171 -7.73 -7.90 -1.22
C MET A 171 -8.22 -6.62 -0.54
N THR A 172 -7.42 -5.55 -0.54
CA THR A 172 -7.80 -4.25 0.01
C THR A 172 -9.08 -3.76 -0.66
N ASN A 173 -9.13 -3.73 -1.99
CA ASN A 173 -10.32 -3.28 -2.72
C ASN A 173 -11.53 -4.21 -2.50
N THR A 174 -11.29 -5.52 -2.47
CA THR A 174 -12.34 -6.54 -2.31
C THR A 174 -12.96 -6.49 -0.92
N ILE A 175 -12.16 -6.38 0.14
CA ILE A 175 -12.64 -6.30 1.53
C ILE A 175 -13.45 -5.02 1.74
N GLN A 176 -12.95 -3.88 1.25
CA GLN A 176 -13.67 -2.60 1.33
C GLN A 176 -15.05 -2.69 0.67
N LYS A 177 -15.14 -3.27 -0.53
CA LYS A 177 -16.41 -3.43 -1.25
C LYS A 177 -17.32 -4.50 -0.64
N LYS A 178 -16.78 -5.67 -0.28
CA LYS A 178 -17.55 -6.83 0.22
C LYS A 178 -18.17 -6.55 1.58
N PHE A 179 -17.41 -5.98 2.51
CA PHE A 179 -17.87 -5.69 3.87
C PHE A 179 -18.47 -4.28 4.02
N LYS A 180 -18.44 -3.47 2.95
CA LYS A 180 -18.83 -2.04 2.95
C LYS A 180 -18.17 -1.30 4.12
N VAL A 181 -16.89 -1.57 4.32
CA VAL A 181 -16.06 -0.89 5.33
C VAL A 181 -15.40 0.30 4.68
N SER A 182 -15.36 1.42 5.40
CA SER A 182 -14.61 2.60 4.99
C SER A 182 -13.12 2.27 4.93
N SER A 183 -12.40 2.93 4.04
CA SER A 183 -10.95 2.80 3.88
C SER A 183 -10.21 3.03 5.20
N THR A 184 -10.65 4.00 6.00
CA THR A 184 -10.11 4.32 7.33
C THR A 184 -10.33 3.19 8.33
N GLN A 185 -11.49 2.52 8.28
CA GLN A 185 -11.81 1.40 9.18
C GLN A 185 -10.92 0.19 8.87
N LEU A 186 -10.75 -0.13 7.58
CA LEU A 186 -9.87 -1.20 7.14
C LEU A 186 -8.41 -0.91 7.49
N LEU A 187 -7.96 0.32 7.26
CA LEU A 187 -6.62 0.75 7.64
C LEU A 187 -6.41 0.57 9.14
N TYR A 188 -7.26 1.14 9.98
CA TYR A 188 -7.15 1.02 11.44
C TYR A 188 -7.07 -0.43 11.93
N GLN A 189 -7.88 -1.33 11.37
CA GLN A 189 -7.90 -2.73 11.77
C GLN A 189 -6.69 -3.54 11.26
N SER A 190 -6.13 -3.19 10.11
CA SER A 190 -5.01 -3.92 9.50
C SER A 190 -3.63 -3.36 9.88
N CYS A 191 -3.54 -2.06 10.19
CA CYS A 191 -2.33 -1.35 10.57
C CYS A 191 -1.55 -1.97 11.74
N PRO A 192 -2.17 -2.45 12.84
CA PRO A 192 -1.40 -3.05 13.94
C PRO A 192 -0.71 -4.34 13.51
N TYR A 193 -1.35 -5.16 12.66
CA TYR A 193 -0.75 -6.38 12.14
C TYR A 193 0.36 -6.09 11.12
N GLN A 194 0.20 -5.07 10.28
CA GLN A 194 1.25 -4.61 9.37
C GLN A 194 2.46 -4.08 10.16
N ALA A 195 2.21 -3.20 11.13
CA ALA A 195 3.24 -2.63 12.00
C ALA A 195 3.98 -3.73 12.76
N LEU A 196 3.26 -4.68 13.36
CA LEU A 196 3.86 -5.82 14.08
C LEU A 196 4.71 -6.70 13.16
N THR A 197 4.22 -7.01 11.97
CA THR A 197 4.96 -7.82 10.99
C THR A 197 6.28 -7.14 10.62
N LEU A 198 6.26 -5.85 10.28
CA LEU A 198 7.48 -5.10 9.97
C LEU A 198 8.32 -4.80 11.22
N PHE A 199 7.73 -4.73 12.41
CA PHE A 199 8.49 -4.50 13.64
C PHE A 199 9.34 -5.72 13.98
N ILE A 200 8.76 -6.91 13.80
CA ILE A 200 9.47 -8.17 14.00
C ILE A 200 10.51 -8.38 12.91
N VAL A 201 10.14 -8.21 11.64
CA VAL A 201 11.00 -8.58 10.50
C VAL A 201 11.96 -7.45 10.09
N GLY A 202 11.58 -6.19 10.30
CA GLY A 202 12.29 -5.00 9.82
C GLY A 202 13.73 -4.86 10.32
N PRO A 203 14.02 -5.00 11.62
CA PRO A 203 15.39 -4.95 12.13
C PRO A 203 16.29 -6.04 11.53
N PHE A 204 15.77 -7.24 11.27
CA PHE A 204 16.52 -8.30 10.60
C PHE A 204 16.77 -7.99 9.13
N LEU A 205 15.77 -7.45 8.42
CA LEU A 205 15.92 -7.05 7.02
C LEU A 205 16.90 -5.90 6.85
N ASP A 206 16.81 -4.88 7.71
CA ASP A 206 17.72 -3.75 7.66
C ASP A 206 19.13 -4.16 8.12
N GLY A 207 19.25 -5.05 9.11
CA GLY A 207 20.53 -5.65 9.49
C GLY A 207 21.15 -6.44 8.34
N PHE A 208 20.35 -7.19 7.60
CA PHE A 208 20.78 -7.93 6.42
C PHE A 208 21.22 -7.01 5.26
N LEU A 209 20.58 -5.85 5.10
CA LEU A 209 20.94 -4.86 4.09
C LEU A 209 22.17 -4.01 4.47
N THR A 210 22.29 -3.64 5.74
CA THR A 210 23.24 -2.60 6.17
C THR A 210 24.39 -3.12 7.02
N ASN A 211 24.33 -4.38 7.46
CA ASN A 211 25.24 -4.97 8.48
C ASN A 211 25.37 -4.13 9.75
N LYS A 212 24.40 -3.25 10.04
CA LYS A 212 24.35 -2.42 11.25
C LYS A 212 23.09 -2.74 12.04
N ASN A 213 23.20 -2.67 13.36
CA ASN A 213 22.06 -2.82 14.25
C ASN A 213 21.36 -1.48 14.44
N VAL A 214 20.04 -1.43 14.19
CA VAL A 214 19.21 -0.25 14.40
C VAL A 214 19.22 0.24 15.86
N PHE A 215 19.44 -0.67 16.79
CA PHE A 215 19.53 -0.40 18.22
C PHE A 215 20.85 0.25 18.66
N ALA A 216 21.89 0.15 17.83
CA ALA A 216 23.21 0.74 18.09
C ALA A 216 23.36 2.14 17.47
N PHE A 217 22.33 2.66 16.81
CA PHE A 217 22.37 3.97 16.17
C PHE A 217 22.32 5.11 17.20
N ALA A 218 23.12 6.15 17.01
CA ALA A 218 23.13 7.32 17.86
C ALA A 218 21.93 8.23 17.56
N TYR A 219 20.87 8.12 18.37
CA TYR A 219 19.68 8.94 18.23
C TYR A 219 19.92 10.36 18.77
N THR A 220 20.31 11.27 17.88
CA THR A 220 20.39 12.70 18.22
C THR A 220 18.98 13.35 18.22
N PRO A 221 18.78 14.46 18.95
CA PRO A 221 17.49 15.16 18.96
C PRO A 221 17.03 15.60 17.55
N GLN A 222 17.98 15.95 16.68
CA GLN A 222 17.69 16.31 15.29
C GLN A 222 17.19 15.11 14.48
N VAL A 223 17.81 13.93 14.63
CA VAL A 223 17.33 12.67 14.04
C VAL A 223 15.91 12.37 14.51
N LEU A 224 15.69 12.42 15.83
CA LEU A 224 14.38 12.12 16.40
C LEU A 224 13.29 13.07 15.87
N PHE A 225 13.59 14.36 15.74
CA PHE A 225 12.67 15.34 15.17
C PHE A 225 12.26 14.97 13.73
N PHE A 226 13.22 14.67 12.85
CA PHE A 226 12.92 14.26 11.47
C PHE A 226 12.18 12.93 11.40
N ILE A 227 12.49 11.98 12.29
CA ILE A 227 11.77 10.72 12.40
C ILE A 227 10.30 10.96 12.77
N VAL A 228 10.04 11.71 13.83
CA VAL A 228 8.67 12.05 14.25
C VAL A 228 7.92 12.79 13.14
N LEU A 229 8.57 13.77 12.49
CA LEU A 229 7.98 14.49 11.36
C LEU A 229 7.61 13.54 10.20
N SER A 230 8.51 12.63 9.83
CA SER A 230 8.24 11.63 8.79
C SER A 230 7.08 10.71 9.17
N CYS A 231 6.99 10.30 10.44
CA CYS A 231 5.90 9.49 10.96
C CYS A 231 4.55 10.22 10.87
N LEU A 232 4.50 11.51 11.24
CA LEU A 232 3.29 12.32 11.13
C LEU A 232 2.82 12.48 9.68
N ILE A 233 3.76 12.71 8.74
CA ILE A 233 3.45 12.78 7.32
C ILE A 233 2.95 11.41 6.82
N SER A 234 3.55 10.31 7.28
CA SER A 234 3.15 8.97 6.89
C SER A 234 1.71 8.63 7.28
N VAL A 235 1.15 9.22 8.36
CA VAL A 235 -0.27 9.03 8.68
C VAL A 235 -1.14 9.48 7.51
N SER A 236 -0.80 10.62 6.91
CA SER A 236 -1.52 11.16 5.75
C SER A 236 -1.30 10.32 4.49
N VAL A 237 -0.08 9.81 4.28
CA VAL A 237 0.23 8.90 3.16
C VAL A 237 -0.61 7.63 3.26
N ASN A 238 -0.55 6.91 4.38
CA ASN A 238 -1.28 5.66 4.59
C ASN A 238 -2.79 5.85 4.49
N PHE A 239 -3.31 6.93 5.09
CA PHE A 239 -4.72 7.29 4.98
C PHE A 239 -5.15 7.54 3.53
N SER A 240 -4.39 8.36 2.80
CA SER A 240 -4.70 8.68 1.40
C SER A 240 -4.61 7.45 0.49
N THR A 241 -3.64 6.57 0.71
CA THR A 241 -3.45 5.32 -0.04
C THR A 241 -4.68 4.42 0.06
N PHE A 242 -5.12 4.12 1.28
CA PHE A 242 -6.30 3.27 1.47
C PHE A 242 -7.58 3.93 0.93
N LEU A 243 -7.70 5.25 1.07
CA LEU A 243 -8.83 6.02 0.54
C LEU A 243 -8.90 5.97 -0.99
N VAL A 244 -7.78 6.17 -1.67
CA VAL A 244 -7.70 6.09 -3.14
C VAL A 244 -7.98 4.66 -3.60
N ILE A 245 -7.39 3.63 -2.99
CA ILE A 245 -7.67 2.22 -3.33
C ILE A 245 -9.16 1.89 -3.14
N GLY A 246 -9.79 2.44 -2.10
CA GLY A 246 -11.20 2.23 -1.81
C GLY A 246 -12.16 2.86 -2.79
N LYS A 247 -11.84 4.08 -3.23
CA LYS A 247 -12.65 4.85 -4.19
C LYS A 247 -12.41 4.42 -5.63
N THR A 248 -11.25 3.87 -5.93
CA THR A 248 -10.83 3.48 -7.29
C THR A 248 -10.70 1.96 -7.44
N SER A 249 -10.11 1.49 -8.54
CA SER A 249 -9.76 0.08 -8.74
C SER A 249 -8.28 -0.16 -8.43
N PRO A 250 -7.85 -1.39 -8.11
CA PRO A 250 -6.43 -1.71 -7.91
C PRO A 250 -5.55 -1.27 -9.08
N VAL A 251 -6.02 -1.48 -10.32
CA VAL A 251 -5.31 -1.04 -11.54
C VAL A 251 -5.20 0.49 -11.60
N THR A 252 -6.28 1.21 -11.29
CA THR A 252 -6.27 2.68 -11.26
C THR A 252 -5.32 3.21 -10.19
N TYR A 253 -5.29 2.57 -9.00
CA TYR A 253 -4.35 2.93 -7.95
C TYR A 253 -2.90 2.79 -8.42
N GLN A 254 -2.55 1.71 -9.11
CA GLN A 254 -1.21 1.55 -9.67
C GLN A 254 -0.85 2.65 -10.68
N VAL A 255 -1.78 2.99 -11.58
CA VAL A 255 -1.59 4.08 -12.55
C VAL A 255 -1.36 5.43 -11.84
N LEU A 256 -2.16 5.74 -10.80
CA LEU A 256 -1.99 6.95 -9.99
C LEU A 256 -0.69 6.92 -9.18
N GLY A 257 -0.23 5.75 -8.74
CA GLY A 257 1.07 5.55 -8.10
C GLY A 257 2.23 5.95 -9.02
N HIS A 258 2.17 5.55 -10.30
CA HIS A 258 3.16 5.99 -11.29
C HIS A 258 3.09 7.48 -11.60
N LEU A 259 1.88 8.06 -11.63
CA LEU A 259 1.70 9.51 -11.74
C LEU A 259 2.40 10.23 -10.58
N LYS A 260 2.17 9.78 -9.34
CA LYS A 260 2.84 10.28 -8.14
C LYS A 260 4.36 10.21 -8.30
N THR A 261 4.90 9.06 -8.69
CA THR A 261 6.36 8.93 -8.90
C THR A 261 6.88 9.89 -9.97
N CYS A 262 6.17 10.06 -11.09
CA CYS A 262 6.56 11.01 -12.14
C CYS A 262 6.58 12.46 -11.63
N LEU A 263 5.57 12.87 -10.85
CA LEU A 263 5.49 14.22 -10.27
C LEU A 263 6.60 14.48 -9.26
N VAL A 264 6.85 13.52 -8.37
CA VAL A 264 7.92 13.64 -7.39
C VAL A 264 9.27 13.73 -8.13
N LEU A 265 9.48 12.92 -9.18
CA LEU A 265 10.72 12.94 -9.98
C LEU A 265 10.90 14.28 -10.66
N ALA A 266 9.87 14.77 -11.36
CA ALA A 266 9.88 16.08 -12.00
C ALA A 266 10.23 17.20 -11.00
N PHE A 267 9.68 17.15 -9.79
CA PHE A 267 10.00 18.10 -8.73
C PHE A 267 11.45 17.97 -8.24
N GLY A 268 11.94 16.74 -8.07
CA GLY A 268 13.32 16.44 -7.70
C GLY A 268 14.33 17.02 -8.68
N TYR A 269 14.10 16.87 -9.99
CA TYR A 269 14.97 17.43 -11.01
C TYR A 269 14.94 18.97 -11.08
N VAL A 270 13.75 19.59 -10.92
CA VAL A 270 13.63 21.06 -10.94
C VAL A 270 14.39 21.69 -9.78
N LEU A 271 14.41 21.05 -8.61
CA LEU A 271 15.17 21.53 -7.45
C LEU A 271 16.68 21.28 -7.55
N LEU A 272 17.09 20.24 -8.27
CA LEU A 272 18.47 19.78 -8.32
C LEU A 272 19.32 20.37 -9.42
N HIS A 273 18.71 20.93 -10.46
CA HIS A 273 19.43 21.35 -11.67
C HIS A 273 20.27 20.23 -12.32
N ASP A 274 19.93 18.96 -12.10
CA ASP A 274 20.62 17.85 -12.77
C ASP A 274 20.32 17.84 -14.27
N PRO A 275 21.31 17.52 -15.13
CA PRO A 275 21.13 17.51 -16.57
C PRO A 275 20.15 16.41 -16.98
N PHE A 276 18.95 16.82 -17.43
CA PHE A 276 17.97 15.88 -17.98
C PHE A 276 18.53 15.15 -19.19
N SER A 277 18.56 13.81 -19.13
CA SER A 277 18.65 13.00 -20.34
C SER A 277 17.37 13.16 -21.15
N TRP A 278 17.48 13.46 -22.44
CA TRP A 278 16.35 13.60 -23.36
C TRP A 278 15.44 12.36 -23.37
N ARG A 279 16.01 11.19 -23.08
CA ARG A 279 15.28 9.91 -22.96
C ARG A 279 14.30 9.92 -21.79
N ASN A 280 14.70 10.47 -20.64
CA ASN A 280 13.88 10.53 -19.44
C ASN A 280 12.70 11.48 -19.63
N ILE A 281 12.92 12.63 -20.25
CA ILE A 281 11.85 13.59 -20.60
C ILE A 281 10.84 12.93 -21.55
N LEU A 282 11.34 12.33 -22.63
CA LEU A 282 10.47 11.68 -23.63
C LEU A 282 9.65 10.55 -23.00
N GLY A 283 10.27 9.71 -22.17
CA GLY A 283 9.59 8.61 -21.47
C GLY A 283 8.49 9.11 -20.52
N ILE A 284 8.76 10.16 -19.73
CA ILE A 284 7.77 10.78 -18.84
C ILE A 284 6.60 11.36 -19.65
N LEU A 285 6.85 12.05 -20.77
CA LEU A 285 5.80 12.59 -21.64
C LEU A 285 4.90 11.48 -22.20
N ILE A 286 5.50 10.39 -22.71
CA ILE A 286 4.74 9.23 -23.21
C ILE A 286 3.92 8.59 -22.08
N ALA A 287 4.50 8.46 -20.88
CA ALA A 287 3.81 7.91 -19.72
C ALA A 287 2.58 8.76 -19.33
N VAL A 288 2.72 10.09 -19.31
CA VAL A 288 1.62 11.03 -19.01
C VAL A 288 0.50 10.91 -20.04
N VAL A 289 0.83 10.79 -21.34
CA VAL A 289 -0.16 10.54 -22.39
C VAL A 289 -0.88 9.21 -22.15
N GLY A 290 -0.15 8.13 -21.85
CA GLY A 290 -0.75 6.83 -21.52
C GLY A 290 -1.69 6.87 -20.31
N MET A 291 -1.30 7.60 -19.25
CA MET A 291 -2.13 7.84 -18.07
C MET A 291 -3.41 8.62 -18.40
N GLY A 292 -3.30 9.66 -19.23
CA GLY A 292 -4.43 10.46 -19.69
C GLY A 292 -5.42 9.63 -20.51
N LEU A 293 -4.92 8.82 -21.46
CA LEU A 293 -5.73 7.90 -22.25
C LEU A 293 -6.43 6.86 -21.37
N TYR A 294 -5.71 6.26 -20.40
CA TYR A 294 -6.29 5.31 -19.46
C TYR A 294 -7.44 5.95 -18.66
N SER A 295 -7.23 7.15 -18.11
CA SER A 295 -8.26 7.89 -17.36
C SER A 295 -9.49 8.18 -18.22
N TYR A 296 -9.27 8.62 -19.46
CA TYR A 296 -10.32 8.91 -20.43
C TYR A 296 -11.18 7.67 -20.75
N PHE A 297 -10.55 6.56 -21.13
CA PHE A 297 -11.27 5.33 -21.46
C PHE A 297 -11.95 4.72 -20.22
N CYS A 298 -11.29 4.73 -19.07
CA CYS A 298 -11.89 4.24 -17.82
C CYS A 298 -13.14 5.04 -17.43
N THR A 299 -13.15 6.36 -17.66
CA THR A 299 -14.31 7.22 -17.38
C THR A 299 -15.44 6.98 -18.39
N ARG A 300 -15.11 6.73 -19.66
CA ARG A 300 -16.11 6.42 -20.70
C ARG A 300 -16.75 5.04 -20.56
N GLU A 301 -15.98 4.08 -20.06
CA GLU A 301 -16.43 2.71 -19.82
C GLU A 301 -17.13 2.54 -18.46
N ALA A 302 -17.08 3.56 -17.59
CA ALA A 302 -17.90 3.60 -16.40
C ALA A 302 -19.39 3.62 -16.81
N PRO A 303 -20.26 2.82 -16.14
CA PRO A 303 -21.69 2.86 -16.44
C PRO A 303 -22.21 4.28 -16.26
N LYS A 304 -22.70 4.89 -17.33
CA LYS A 304 -23.50 6.13 -17.21
C LYS A 304 -24.68 5.80 -16.28
N PRO A 305 -25.05 6.67 -15.33
CA PRO A 305 -26.31 6.52 -14.63
C PRO A 305 -27.40 6.52 -15.70
N THR A 306 -28.02 5.38 -15.95
CA THR A 306 -29.19 5.31 -16.82
C THR A 306 -30.22 6.25 -16.21
N GLU A 307 -30.49 7.36 -16.90
CA GLU A 307 -31.69 8.15 -16.65
C GLU A 307 -32.86 7.17 -16.64
N ALA A 308 -33.55 7.09 -15.51
CA ALA A 308 -34.83 6.44 -15.45
C ALA A 308 -35.74 7.22 -16.39
N SER A 309 -35.88 6.73 -17.63
CA SER A 309 -36.94 7.16 -18.53
C SER A 309 -38.26 7.00 -17.77
N PRO A 310 -39.14 8.01 -17.74
CA PRO A 310 -40.41 7.90 -17.03
C PRO A 310 -41.28 6.86 -17.76
N GLN A 311 -41.28 5.62 -17.27
CA GLN A 311 -42.31 4.67 -17.63
C GLN A 311 -43.58 5.05 -16.89
N VAL A 312 -44.56 5.48 -17.68
CA VAL A 312 -45.96 5.68 -17.35
C VAL A 312 -46.47 4.47 -16.55
N THR A 313 -46.88 4.73 -15.31
CA THR A 313 -47.55 3.77 -14.44
C THR A 313 -48.91 3.40 -15.05
N GLN A 314 -49.00 2.24 -15.70
CA GLN A 314 -50.25 1.49 -15.79
C GLN A 314 -50.19 0.37 -14.75
N GLY A 315 -51.16 0.36 -13.84
CA GLY A 315 -51.19 -0.55 -12.70
C GLY A 315 -51.43 -2.00 -13.12
N GLU A 316 -50.60 -2.91 -12.60
CA GLU A 316 -50.95 -4.33 -12.55
C GLU A 316 -50.27 -5.01 -11.36
N GLY A 317 -51.03 -5.91 -10.71
CA GLY A 317 -50.77 -6.49 -9.40
C GLY A 317 -49.43 -7.22 -9.27
N ARG A 318 -48.78 -7.00 -8.13
CA ARG A 318 -47.49 -7.58 -7.75
C ARG A 318 -47.62 -9.10 -7.54
N ARG A 319 -47.39 -9.89 -8.60
CA ARG A 319 -47.21 -11.35 -8.53
C ARG A 319 -45.80 -11.66 -7.98
N ILE A 320 -45.72 -12.14 -6.74
CA ILE A 320 -44.47 -12.52 -6.07
C ILE A 320 -43.87 -13.75 -6.76
N ARG A 321 -42.60 -13.68 -7.17
CA ARG A 321 -41.89 -14.81 -7.81
C ARG A 321 -41.64 -15.93 -6.77
N PRO A 322 -41.74 -17.23 -7.15
CA PRO A 322 -41.57 -18.37 -6.23
C PRO A 322 -40.21 -18.44 -5.51
N PHE A 323 -39.20 -17.73 -6.01
CA PHE A 323 -37.85 -17.69 -5.45
C PHE A 323 -37.74 -16.79 -4.21
N ASP A 324 -38.43 -15.64 -4.20
CA ASP A 324 -38.42 -14.70 -3.06
C ASP A 324 -39.18 -15.23 -1.85
N ARG A 325 -40.20 -16.08 -2.08
CA ARG A 325 -40.97 -16.72 -1.00
C ARG A 325 -40.09 -17.66 -0.16
N ARG A 326 -39.22 -18.44 -0.82
CA ARG A 326 -38.28 -19.37 -0.16
C ARG A 326 -37.19 -18.66 0.64
N LEU A 327 -36.75 -17.48 0.22
CA LEU A 327 -35.77 -16.68 0.96
C LEU A 327 -36.38 -16.03 2.21
N LEU A 328 -37.65 -15.63 2.15
CA LEU A 328 -38.38 -15.10 3.29
C LEU A 328 -38.75 -16.18 4.33
N GLU A 329 -39.02 -17.41 3.89
CA GLU A 329 -39.23 -18.57 4.78
C GLU A 329 -37.93 -18.94 5.53
N ARG A 330 -36.79 -19.04 4.85
CA ARG A 330 -35.49 -19.29 5.51
C ARG A 330 -35.08 -18.20 6.49
N ARG A 331 -35.46 -16.94 6.23
CA ARG A 331 -35.17 -15.81 7.15
C ARG A 331 -35.99 -15.90 8.43
N ARG A 332 -37.20 -16.49 8.39
CA ARG A 332 -38.02 -16.76 9.58
C ARG A 332 -37.49 -17.94 10.39
N GLU A 333 -37.02 -19.00 9.75
CA GLU A 333 -36.41 -20.15 10.43
C GLU A 333 -35.13 -19.77 11.20
N TRP A 334 -34.28 -18.92 10.62
CA TRP A 334 -33.04 -18.46 11.27
C TRP A 334 -33.30 -17.59 12.51
N SER A 335 -34.35 -16.77 12.48
CA SER A 335 -34.72 -15.91 13.63
C SER A 335 -35.32 -16.71 14.79
N CYS A 336 -35.98 -17.84 14.51
CA CYS A 336 -36.56 -18.72 15.54
C CYS A 336 -35.50 -19.61 16.21
N CYS A 337 -34.46 -20.02 15.48
CA CYS A 337 -33.42 -20.90 16.01
C CYS A 337 -32.45 -20.16 16.96
N ASN A 338 -32.27 -18.85 16.80
CA ASN A 338 -31.34 -18.06 17.61
C ASN A 338 -31.95 -17.61 18.96
N HIS A 339 -33.27 -17.71 19.13
CA HIS A 339 -33.94 -17.37 20.39
C HIS A 339 -34.02 -18.54 21.38
N ARG A 340 -33.76 -19.77 20.91
CA ARG A 340 -33.83 -20.99 21.73
C ARG A 340 -32.49 -21.44 22.33
N ARG A 341 -31.39 -20.70 22.06
CA ARG A 341 -30.03 -21.04 22.53
C ARG A 341 -29.50 -20.09 23.63
N ALA A 342 -30.36 -19.24 24.19
CA ALA A 342 -30.02 -18.23 25.20
C ALA A 342 -30.57 -18.55 26.61
N SER A 343 -31.05 -19.77 26.88
CA SER A 343 -31.68 -20.13 28.17
C SER A 343 -31.01 -21.27 28.93
N GLU A 344 -29.75 -21.63 28.63
CA GLU A 344 -29.04 -22.65 29.41
C GLU A 344 -27.62 -22.19 29.77
N GLY A 345 -27.42 -22.04 31.08
CA GLY A 345 -26.16 -22.04 31.82
C GLY A 345 -26.51 -22.16 33.31
N PRO A 346 -25.56 -22.37 34.26
CA PRO A 346 -24.10 -22.52 34.12
C PRO A 346 -23.47 -23.65 35.00
N HIS A 347 -22.13 -23.62 35.15
CA HIS A 347 -21.21 -24.32 36.09
C HIS A 347 -20.46 -25.56 35.54
N VAL A 348 -19.18 -25.86 35.84
CA VAL A 348 -17.99 -25.26 36.51
C VAL A 348 -16.87 -26.30 36.29
N GLU A 349 -15.62 -25.92 36.01
CA GLU A 349 -14.43 -26.41 36.78
C GLU A 349 -13.10 -25.81 36.31
N LEU A 350 -12.24 -25.63 37.30
CA LEU A 350 -10.99 -24.88 37.30
C LEU A 350 -10.01 -25.77 38.07
N GLN A 351 -8.87 -26.20 37.48
CA GLN A 351 -7.73 -26.67 38.29
C GLN A 351 -6.38 -26.67 37.54
N VAL A 352 -5.57 -25.67 37.88
CA VAL A 352 -4.15 -25.69 38.30
C VAL A 352 -3.37 -27.01 38.18
N ARG A 353 -2.21 -27.01 37.51
CA ARG A 353 -0.89 -27.36 38.13
C ARG A 353 0.33 -27.00 37.27
N ALA A 354 1.38 -26.58 37.97
CA ALA A 354 2.70 -26.14 37.53
C ALA A 354 3.71 -27.29 37.29
N GLY A 355 4.84 -26.99 36.62
CA GLY A 355 6.05 -27.83 36.71
C GLY A 355 7.17 -27.60 35.67
N MET A 356 8.19 -26.80 36.06
CA MET A 356 9.65 -27.04 35.94
C MET A 356 10.44 -26.91 34.61
N ASN A 357 11.36 -25.92 34.63
CA ASN A 357 12.84 -25.96 34.50
C ASN A 357 13.61 -26.17 33.18
N ALA A 358 14.50 -25.17 32.96
CA ALA A 358 15.94 -25.21 32.64
C ALA A 358 16.46 -25.47 31.21
N ALA A 359 17.21 -24.51 30.66
CA ALA A 359 18.69 -24.56 30.48
C ALA A 359 19.18 -23.61 29.36
N ALA A 360 20.22 -22.82 29.66
CA ALA A 360 21.13 -22.16 28.69
C ALA A 360 22.35 -23.08 28.45
N PRO A 361 23.20 -22.88 27.40
CA PRO A 361 24.40 -22.04 27.58
C PRO A 361 25.04 -21.36 26.32
N THR A 362 25.80 -20.27 26.60
CA THR A 362 27.14 -19.77 26.12
C THR A 362 27.63 -19.63 24.66
N SER A 363 28.06 -18.38 24.37
CA SER A 363 29.20 -17.76 23.61
C SER A 363 30.22 -18.54 22.76
N GLU A 364 30.66 -17.95 21.62
CA GLU A 364 31.97 -17.27 21.41
C GLU A 364 32.30 -16.94 19.92
N GLY A 365 33.01 -15.82 19.69
CA GLY A 365 34.10 -15.70 18.70
C GLY A 365 33.81 -15.14 17.29
N ALA A 366 34.31 -13.93 17.00
CA ALA A 366 35.46 -13.70 16.09
C ALA A 366 35.49 -12.27 15.49
N HIS A 367 36.58 -11.58 15.80
CA HIS A 367 37.12 -10.42 15.08
C HIS A 367 37.60 -10.81 13.67
N VAL A 368 37.56 -9.85 12.72
CA VAL A 368 38.55 -9.54 11.64
C VAL A 368 37.82 -8.87 10.46
N GLU A 369 38.11 -7.59 10.19
CA GLU A 369 38.14 -6.88 8.88
C GLU A 369 37.83 -5.38 9.04
N LEU A 370 38.79 -4.65 9.60
CA LEU A 370 38.71 -3.19 9.81
C LEU A 370 39.66 -2.43 8.86
N GLN A 371 39.80 -2.84 7.59
CA GLN A 371 40.83 -2.25 6.73
C GLN A 371 40.49 -2.13 5.22
N ALA A 372 39.23 -1.85 4.87
CA ALA A 372 38.83 -1.61 3.47
C ALA A 372 37.99 -0.33 3.21
N LEU A 373 37.80 0.54 4.22
CA LEU A 373 36.86 1.67 4.19
C LEU A 373 37.51 3.05 3.96
N ALA A 374 38.34 3.22 2.92
CA ALA A 374 38.92 4.54 2.60
C ALA A 374 38.83 4.98 1.13
N GLY A 375 38.31 4.16 0.21
CA GLY A 375 38.41 4.42 -1.24
C GLY A 375 37.13 4.73 -2.03
N MET A 376 35.94 4.65 -1.44
CA MET A 376 34.66 4.56 -2.20
C MET A 376 33.75 5.81 -2.14
N ASN A 377 34.27 6.97 -1.77
CA ASN A 377 33.44 8.14 -1.37
C ASN A 377 32.95 9.08 -2.50
N ALA A 378 33.17 8.80 -3.79
CA ALA A 378 32.78 9.76 -4.86
C ALA A 378 31.69 9.25 -5.82
N ALA A 379 31.46 7.94 -5.93
CA ALA A 379 30.44 7.37 -6.83
C ALA A 379 29.11 7.05 -6.12
N SER A 380 29.07 7.14 -4.78
CA SER A 380 27.93 6.80 -3.92
C SER A 380 26.85 7.89 -3.84
N ASP A 381 27.16 9.16 -4.14
CA ASP A 381 26.25 10.28 -3.90
C ASP A 381 25.11 10.40 -4.94
N LEU A 382 25.34 9.98 -6.18
CA LEU A 382 24.30 9.95 -7.24
C LEU A 382 23.32 8.78 -7.07
N GLY A 383 23.82 7.61 -6.64
CA GLY A 383 22.98 6.43 -6.36
C GLY A 383 22.10 6.63 -5.13
N SER A 384 22.62 7.30 -4.09
CA SER A 384 21.89 7.64 -2.86
C SER A 384 20.73 8.62 -3.10
N TRP A 385 20.89 9.57 -4.05
CA TRP A 385 19.88 10.56 -4.40
C TRP A 385 18.59 9.95 -5.01
N TYR A 386 18.73 8.94 -5.87
CA TYR A 386 17.60 8.23 -6.48
C TYR A 386 16.97 7.19 -5.55
N TYR A 387 17.78 6.57 -4.67
CA TYR A 387 17.35 5.53 -3.74
C TYR A 387 16.28 6.04 -2.77
N ILE A 388 16.50 7.25 -2.25
CA ILE A 388 15.63 7.81 -1.21
C ILE A 388 14.31 8.34 -1.78
N HIS A 389 14.30 8.64 -3.08
CA HIS A 389 13.12 9.13 -3.78
C HIS A 389 11.99 8.10 -3.91
N ASN A 390 12.30 6.81 -3.75
CA ASN A 390 11.36 5.70 -3.98
C ASN A 390 10.85 5.02 -2.71
N TYR A 391 11.38 5.39 -1.53
CA TYR A 391 10.84 5.02 -0.21
C TYR A 391 9.59 5.86 0.09
N SER A 392 8.52 5.58 -0.65
CA SER A 392 7.19 6.09 -0.40
C SER A 392 6.27 4.88 -0.38
N VAL A 393 5.78 4.55 0.82
CA VAL A 393 4.83 3.47 1.11
C VAL A 393 3.67 3.47 0.10
#